data_AF-A0A068U2Z7-F1
#
_entry.id   AF-A0A068U2Z7-F1
#
_cell.length_a   1.000
_cell.length_b   1.000
_cell.length_c   1.000
_cell.angle_alpha   90.00
_cell.angle_beta   90.00
_cell.angle_gamma   90.00
#
_symmetry.space_group_name_H-M   'P 1'
#
loop_
_entity.id
_entity.type
_entity.pdbx_description
1 polymer ?
#
loop_
_entity_poly.entity_id
_entity_poly.type
_entity_poly.pdbx_seq_one_letter_code
_entity_poly.pdbx_strand_id
1 'polypeptide(L)'
;MDEMLSSVKKEVLVEMVKLAQKRGMKGSKGGWKEFLNFYDKKIGASLSDPSRRPLDTLLAFLKTFTQDDDLKFFEKLLECHSNRDAVSQFQKTSPDAESPEQRLVRLTLEHPQYPIDYSFPSHEEGWLVMKCTKKSKTMTSTAMVAVDCEMVLCENETEALVRVCVVDRNLQVKLNEFVKPSKAVVDYRTEITGIAAKDLDGATCSLSDIQKSMKKLLSHGTILVGHSLNNDLRALKLDHARVIDTSYIFKHGDGPSSRRLSLSNLCKSILGYELRKGQKPHNCLDDACAAMKLVLANIERGVANVIPLVHEDAQEADLAKLLVHKIPVNVHSEDMHEVIPGDFTIEMKANKKAKGSKYSVFAIFKSQQEANEAFDCIDGYLDKDTSGRAQKSISFHLNRGIVGSFCVRKMANDSPGVIISKKRSFEPEEALTESKKLHTDQECRKVEETRACTEQCQSRLEEIERLKQELSQRDREISSLNKIIVALTRKQGL
;
A
#
# COMPACT_ATOMS: atom_id res chain seq x y z
N MET A 1 6.75 33.23 -19.23
CA MET A 1 7.63 32.05 -19.42
C MET A 1 9.08 32.31 -19.01
N ASP A 2 9.70 33.44 -19.39
CA ASP A 2 11.09 33.74 -18.99
C ASP A 2 11.29 33.78 -17.46
N GLU A 3 10.38 34.44 -16.73
CA GLU A 3 10.40 34.47 -15.27
C GLU A 3 10.26 33.06 -14.67
N MET A 4 9.35 32.25 -15.23
CA MET A 4 9.02 30.89 -14.80
C MET A 4 10.21 29.91 -14.92
N LEU A 5 11.09 30.10 -15.91
CA LEU A 5 12.18 29.15 -16.22
C LEU A 5 13.55 29.58 -15.68
N SER A 6 13.67 30.81 -15.16
CA SER A 6 14.94 31.47 -14.83
C SER A 6 15.80 30.76 -13.76
N SER A 7 15.19 29.94 -12.90
CA SER A 7 15.88 29.23 -11.80
C SER A 7 15.62 27.72 -11.78
N VAL A 8 15.21 27.14 -12.91
CA VAL A 8 14.80 25.73 -13.00
C VAL A 8 16.01 24.83 -13.25
N LYS A 9 16.14 23.76 -12.46
CA LYS A 9 17.20 22.74 -12.61
C LYS A 9 17.10 22.04 -13.98
N LYS A 10 18.24 21.65 -14.56
CA LYS A 10 18.29 21.02 -15.89
C LYS A 10 17.42 19.77 -15.97
N GLU A 11 17.40 18.96 -14.93
CA GLU A 11 16.65 17.69 -14.87
C GLU A 11 15.16 17.93 -15.04
N VAL A 12 14.63 18.99 -14.43
CA VAL A 12 13.22 19.39 -14.54
C VAL A 12 12.90 19.86 -15.96
N LEU A 13 13.79 20.65 -16.58
CA LEU A 13 13.62 21.09 -17.96
C LEU A 13 13.63 19.90 -18.94
N VAL A 14 14.51 18.91 -18.72
CA VAL A 14 14.54 17.67 -19.49
C VAL A 14 13.19 16.93 -19.40
N GLU A 15 12.63 16.82 -18.19
CA GLU A 15 11.32 16.20 -18.00
C GLU A 15 10.19 16.97 -18.70
N MET A 16 10.18 18.30 -18.58
CA MET A 16 9.21 19.16 -19.26
C MET A 16 9.23 18.94 -20.78
N VAL A 17 10.41 18.89 -21.39
CA VAL A 17 10.55 18.62 -22.83
C VAL A 17 10.08 17.21 -23.17
N LYS A 18 10.47 16.18 -22.39
CA LYS A 18 10.03 14.80 -22.61
C LYS A 18 8.50 14.66 -22.53
N LEU A 19 7.86 15.34 -21.57
CA LEU A 19 6.42 15.34 -21.43
C LEU A 19 5.72 16.09 -22.57
N ALA A 20 6.26 17.23 -22.99
CA ALA A 20 5.76 17.95 -24.17
C ALA A 20 5.83 17.07 -25.43
N GLN A 21 6.93 16.33 -25.61
CA GLN A 21 7.06 15.35 -26.71
C GLN A 21 6.03 14.23 -26.60
N LYS A 22 5.86 13.63 -25.41
CA LYS A 22 4.91 12.54 -25.17
C LYS A 22 3.47 12.98 -25.48
N ARG A 23 3.14 14.25 -25.20
CA ARG A 23 1.83 14.85 -25.48
C ARG A 23 1.68 15.38 -26.90
N GLY A 24 2.73 15.30 -27.72
CA GLY A 24 2.70 15.84 -29.08
C GLY A 24 2.55 17.37 -29.14
N MET A 25 2.91 18.07 -28.07
CA MET A 25 2.79 19.52 -27.98
C MET A 25 3.71 20.22 -28.99
N LYS A 26 3.22 21.31 -29.59
CA LYS A 26 3.95 22.10 -30.59
C LYS A 26 3.93 23.57 -30.21
N GLY A 27 5.10 24.17 -30.10
CA GLY A 27 5.23 25.62 -29.94
C GLY A 27 5.21 26.34 -31.28
N SER A 28 5.51 27.64 -31.26
CA SER A 28 5.63 28.49 -32.46
C SER A 28 6.71 28.03 -33.47
N LYS A 29 7.59 27.11 -33.06
CA LYS A 29 8.63 26.49 -33.90
C LYS A 29 8.42 24.98 -34.09
N GLY A 30 7.19 24.51 -33.92
CA GLY A 30 6.81 23.11 -34.10
C GLY A 30 7.10 22.23 -32.88
N GLY A 31 7.09 20.92 -33.11
CA GLY A 31 7.48 19.93 -32.11
C GLY A 31 9.00 19.91 -31.87
N TRP A 32 9.45 19.23 -30.81
CA TRP A 32 10.87 19.21 -30.43
C TRP A 32 11.85 18.87 -31.57
N LYS A 33 11.56 17.87 -32.39
CA LYS A 33 12.43 17.50 -33.53
C LYS A 33 12.44 18.56 -34.63
N GLU A 34 11.29 19.18 -34.91
CA GLU A 34 11.15 20.27 -35.89
C GLU A 34 11.95 21.50 -35.42
N PHE A 35 11.81 21.85 -34.14
CA PHE A 35 12.59 22.90 -33.49
C PHE A 35 14.09 22.65 -33.58
N LEU A 36 14.56 21.44 -33.25
CA LEU A 36 16.00 21.11 -33.28
C LEU A 36 16.60 21.25 -34.67
N ASN A 37 15.89 20.85 -35.73
CA ASN A 37 16.35 21.00 -37.12
C ASN A 37 16.55 22.46 -37.51
N PHE A 38 15.73 23.37 -36.98
CA PHE A 38 15.84 24.79 -37.23
C PHE A 38 16.90 25.47 -36.34
N TYR A 39 16.91 25.13 -35.05
CA TYR A 39 17.68 25.82 -34.01
C TYR A 39 19.15 25.38 -33.95
N ASP A 40 19.43 24.10 -34.17
CA ASP A 40 20.77 23.52 -34.15
C ASP A 40 21.03 22.78 -35.46
N LYS A 41 21.39 23.52 -36.50
CA LYS A 41 21.60 22.96 -37.85
C LYS A 41 22.76 21.96 -37.95
N LYS A 42 23.68 21.94 -36.98
CA LYS A 42 24.84 21.03 -36.99
C LYS A 42 24.47 19.65 -36.50
N ILE A 43 23.74 19.56 -35.40
CA ILE A 43 23.33 18.28 -34.80
C ILE A 43 21.92 17.91 -35.26
N GLY A 44 21.00 18.88 -35.32
CA GLY A 44 19.62 18.70 -35.77
C GLY A 44 18.86 17.67 -34.95
N ALA A 45 17.82 17.05 -35.51
CA ALA A 45 17.03 16.03 -34.83
C ALA A 45 17.76 14.68 -34.62
N SER A 46 19.00 14.52 -35.12
CA SER A 46 19.77 13.28 -34.97
C SER A 46 20.06 12.94 -33.50
N LEU A 47 20.23 13.95 -32.64
CA LEU A 47 20.32 13.83 -31.19
C LEU A 47 19.05 14.37 -30.53
N SER A 48 17.98 13.59 -30.53
CA SER A 48 16.67 14.07 -30.04
C SER A 48 16.42 13.85 -28.55
N ASP A 49 17.31 13.17 -27.81
CA ASP A 49 17.14 13.02 -26.36
C ASP A 49 17.38 14.35 -25.63
N PRO A 50 16.37 14.92 -24.95
CA PRO A 50 16.54 16.18 -24.21
C PRO A 50 17.62 16.11 -23.13
N SER A 51 17.87 14.94 -22.54
CA SER A 51 18.90 14.79 -21.49
C SER A 51 20.31 15.09 -22.00
N ARG A 52 20.55 14.85 -23.29
CA ARG A 52 21.82 15.04 -23.98
C ARG A 52 21.96 16.44 -24.59
N ARG A 53 20.97 17.33 -24.38
CA ARG A 53 21.02 18.71 -24.89
C ARG A 53 21.52 19.73 -23.84
N PRO A 54 22.14 20.83 -24.29
CA PRO A 54 22.49 21.96 -23.43
C PRO A 54 21.24 22.61 -22.80
N LEU A 55 21.43 23.23 -21.64
CA LEU A 55 20.38 23.95 -20.91
C LEU A 55 19.68 24.99 -21.81
N ASP A 56 20.46 25.79 -22.53
CA ASP A 56 19.95 26.86 -23.38
C ASP A 56 19.05 26.33 -24.51
N THR A 57 19.33 25.13 -25.03
CA THR A 57 18.48 24.50 -26.05
C THR A 57 17.12 24.10 -25.50
N LEU A 58 17.10 23.55 -24.27
CA LEU A 58 15.85 23.18 -23.59
C LEU A 58 15.01 24.43 -23.29
N LEU A 59 15.66 25.47 -22.75
CA LEU A 59 15.02 26.76 -22.46
C LEU A 59 14.48 27.40 -23.73
N ALA A 60 15.27 27.44 -24.81
CA ALA A 60 14.85 28.02 -26.07
C ALA A 60 13.62 27.31 -26.66
N PHE A 61 13.56 25.97 -26.60
CA PHE A 61 12.38 25.22 -27.03
C PHE A 61 11.16 25.50 -26.15
N LEU A 62 11.30 25.44 -24.83
CA LEU A 62 10.18 25.71 -23.93
C LEU A 62 9.62 27.12 -24.14
N LYS A 63 10.48 28.12 -24.36
CA LYS A 63 10.07 29.50 -24.70
C LYS A 63 9.28 29.64 -26.01
N THR A 64 9.23 28.60 -26.86
CA THR A 64 8.39 28.64 -28.08
C THR A 64 6.90 28.48 -27.79
N PHE A 65 6.53 27.97 -26.61
CA PHE A 65 5.15 27.83 -26.18
C PHE A 65 4.62 29.15 -25.61
N THR A 66 3.51 29.62 -26.16
CA THR A 66 2.89 30.91 -25.80
C THR A 66 1.40 30.82 -25.52
N GLN A 67 0.77 29.67 -25.80
CA GLN A 67 -0.65 29.46 -25.54
C GLN A 67 -0.87 29.25 -24.04
N ASP A 68 -1.95 29.85 -23.51
CA ASP A 68 -2.26 29.81 -22.08
C ASP A 68 -2.32 28.40 -21.49
N ASP A 69 -2.84 27.44 -22.25
CA ASP A 69 -2.98 26.07 -21.76
C ASP A 69 -1.63 25.33 -21.68
N ASP A 70 -0.70 25.62 -22.59
CA ASP A 70 0.68 25.12 -22.52
C ASP A 70 1.39 25.72 -21.29
N LEU A 71 1.22 27.02 -21.05
CA LEU A 71 1.80 27.72 -19.91
C LEU A 71 1.27 27.15 -18.59
N LYS A 72 -0.05 26.99 -18.45
CA LYS A 72 -0.66 26.36 -17.26
C LYS A 72 -0.14 24.95 -17.02
N PHE A 73 0.05 24.18 -18.09
CA PHE A 73 0.62 22.83 -17.99
C PHE A 73 2.05 22.85 -17.42
N PHE A 74 2.92 23.71 -17.94
CA PHE A 74 4.29 23.83 -17.47
C PHE A 74 4.37 24.41 -16.04
N GLU A 75 3.54 25.39 -15.70
CA GLU A 75 3.43 25.91 -14.33
C GLU A 75 3.04 24.80 -13.35
N LYS A 76 2.07 23.97 -13.72
CA LYS A 76 1.64 22.83 -12.92
C LYS A 76 2.75 21.80 -12.71
N LEU A 77 3.52 21.50 -13.76
CA LEU A 77 4.69 20.62 -13.65
C LEU A 77 5.74 21.17 -12.68
N LEU A 78 6.04 22.46 -12.77
CA LEU A 78 6.99 23.11 -11.87
C LEU A 78 6.50 23.10 -10.42
N GLU A 79 5.21 23.29 -10.19
CA GLU A 79 4.61 23.17 -8.86
C GLU A 79 4.77 21.75 -8.29
N CYS A 80 4.53 20.70 -9.08
CA CYS A 80 4.75 19.31 -8.67
C CYS A 80 6.21 19.07 -8.26
N HIS A 81 7.17 19.57 -9.03
CA HIS A 81 8.59 19.46 -8.72
C HIS A 81 8.98 20.24 -7.47
N SER A 82 8.47 21.47 -7.31
CA SER A 82 8.68 22.28 -6.12
C SER A 82 8.14 21.59 -4.86
N ASN A 83 6.97 20.94 -4.96
CA ASN A 83 6.39 20.15 -3.86
C ASN A 83 7.28 18.96 -3.49
N ARG A 84 7.77 18.20 -4.48
CA ARG A 84 8.70 17.08 -4.25
C ARG A 84 10.00 17.53 -3.58
N ASP A 85 10.58 18.64 -4.04
CA ASP A 85 11.76 19.23 -3.42
C ASP A 85 11.50 19.64 -1.96
N ALA A 86 10.35 20.26 -1.69
CA ALA A 86 9.95 20.66 -0.33
C ALA A 86 9.77 19.45 0.60
N VAL A 87 9.16 18.37 0.12
CA VAL A 87 9.02 17.09 0.84
C VAL A 87 10.39 16.49 1.14
N SER A 88 11.29 16.44 0.15
CA SER A 88 12.65 15.91 0.33
C SER A 88 13.45 16.73 1.34
N GLN A 89 13.30 18.05 1.36
CA GLN A 89 13.92 18.92 2.37
C GLN A 89 13.35 18.68 3.77
N PHE A 90 12.02 18.51 3.88
CA PHE A 90 11.37 18.19 5.15
C PHE A 90 11.90 16.88 5.76
N GLN A 91 12.06 15.84 4.96
CA GLN A 91 12.65 14.56 5.39
C GLN A 91 14.10 14.66 5.88
N LYS A 92 14.86 15.64 5.40
CA LYS A 92 16.27 15.87 5.80
C LYS A 92 16.43 16.71 7.06
N THR A 93 15.35 17.33 7.55
CA THR A 93 15.40 18.24 8.70
C THR A 93 15.46 17.46 10.01
N SER A 94 16.26 17.88 11.00
CA SER A 94 16.42 17.14 12.27
C SER A 94 15.07 16.90 12.98
N PRO A 95 14.80 15.70 13.54
CA PRO A 95 13.56 15.41 14.25
C PRO A 95 13.41 16.11 15.60
N ASP A 96 14.48 16.67 16.16
CA ASP A 96 14.56 17.05 17.58
C ASP A 96 13.61 18.20 18.01
N ALA A 97 12.96 18.87 17.06
CA ALA A 97 12.05 20.00 17.30
C ALA A 97 10.69 19.87 16.60
N GLU A 98 10.31 18.67 16.15
CA GLU A 98 9.03 18.46 15.47
C GLU A 98 7.86 18.27 16.45
N SER A 99 6.70 18.81 16.07
CA SER A 99 5.43 18.46 16.70
C SER A 99 5.07 16.98 16.44
N PRO A 100 4.24 16.35 17.30
CA PRO A 100 3.75 14.99 17.07
C PRO A 100 3.08 14.81 15.70
N GLU A 101 2.31 15.81 15.24
CA GLU A 101 1.66 15.80 13.93
C GLU A 101 2.67 15.78 12.78
N GLN A 102 3.72 16.60 12.87
CA GLN A 102 4.79 16.62 11.86
C GLN A 102 5.56 15.30 11.82
N ARG A 103 5.83 14.70 12.99
CA ARG A 103 6.44 13.37 13.08
C ARG A 103 5.59 12.31 12.35
N LEU A 104 4.25 12.36 12.47
CA LEU A 104 3.37 11.42 11.77
C LEU A 104 3.36 11.64 10.24
N VAL A 105 3.44 12.89 9.80
CA VAL A 105 3.63 13.20 8.37
C VAL A 105 4.95 12.61 7.88
N ARG A 106 6.04 12.82 8.64
CA ARG A 106 7.36 12.24 8.32
C ARG A 106 7.32 10.72 8.21
N LEU A 107 6.71 10.03 9.17
CA LEU A 107 6.56 8.57 9.14
C LEU A 107 5.83 8.08 7.89
N THR A 108 4.82 8.83 7.44
CA THR A 108 4.10 8.53 6.19
C THR A 108 5.02 8.70 4.97
N LEU A 109 5.78 9.79 4.92
CA LEU A 109 6.69 10.11 3.81
C LEU A 109 7.90 9.17 3.73
N GLU A 110 8.42 8.72 4.87
CA GLU A 110 9.56 7.80 4.98
C GLU A 110 9.17 6.34 4.71
N HIS A 111 7.87 6.03 4.65
CA HIS A 111 7.42 4.67 4.40
C HIS A 111 7.90 4.19 3.01
N PRO A 112 8.51 2.99 2.87
CA PRO A 112 9.11 2.55 1.61
C PRO A 112 8.16 2.50 0.40
N GLN A 113 6.85 2.32 0.65
CA GLN A 113 5.82 2.29 -0.40
C GLN A 113 5.28 3.66 -0.78
N TYR A 114 5.55 4.71 0.01
CA TYR A 114 5.05 6.05 -0.25
C TYR A 114 5.42 6.58 -1.65
N PRO A 115 6.68 6.48 -2.12
CA PRO A 115 7.06 6.97 -3.44
C PRO A 115 6.35 6.26 -4.61
N ILE A 116 5.84 5.05 -4.39
CA ILE A 116 5.12 4.26 -5.39
C ILE A 116 3.63 4.63 -5.36
N ASP A 117 3.03 4.57 -4.19
CA ASP A 117 1.59 4.73 -4.00
C ASP A 117 1.09 6.16 -4.24
N TYR A 118 1.88 7.14 -3.79
CA TYR A 118 1.62 8.57 -3.92
C TYR A 118 2.27 9.18 -5.18
N SER A 119 2.75 8.33 -6.10
CA SER A 119 3.13 8.78 -7.45
C SER A 119 1.88 9.00 -8.29
N PHE A 120 1.38 10.23 -8.27
CA PHE A 120 0.20 10.63 -9.00
C PHE A 120 0.55 11.25 -10.37
N PRO A 121 -0.31 11.09 -11.39
CA PRO A 121 -0.19 11.79 -12.65
C PRO A 121 -0.70 13.25 -12.51
N SER A 122 -0.20 14.00 -11.53
CA SER A 122 -0.74 15.29 -11.09
C SER A 122 -0.73 16.37 -12.17
N HIS A 123 0.09 16.20 -13.21
CA HIS A 123 0.17 17.08 -14.37
C HIS A 123 -0.98 16.86 -15.38
N GLU A 124 -1.76 15.79 -15.24
CA GLU A 124 -2.91 15.49 -16.09
C GLU A 124 -4.09 16.43 -15.83
N GLU A 125 -5.00 16.50 -16.81
CA GLU A 125 -6.18 17.33 -16.74
C GLU A 125 -7.12 16.92 -15.59
N GLY A 126 -7.73 17.91 -14.94
CA GLY A 126 -8.63 17.73 -13.81
C GLY A 126 -7.94 17.43 -12.46
N TRP A 127 -6.61 17.29 -12.43
CA TRP A 127 -5.87 17.20 -11.17
C TRP A 127 -5.68 18.56 -10.50
N LEU A 128 -5.90 18.63 -9.19
CA LEU A 128 -5.60 19.78 -8.37
C LEU A 128 -4.28 19.54 -7.60
N VAL A 129 -3.29 20.40 -7.80
CA VAL A 129 -2.01 20.35 -7.07
C VAL A 129 -2.02 21.40 -5.97
N MET A 130 -1.92 20.96 -4.72
CA MET A 130 -1.85 21.85 -3.56
C MET A 130 -0.42 22.36 -3.38
N LYS A 131 -0.26 23.68 -3.29
CA LYS A 131 1.06 24.29 -3.12
C LYS A 131 1.64 23.98 -1.75
N CYS A 132 2.82 23.37 -1.71
CA CYS A 132 3.59 23.17 -0.49
C CYS A 132 4.47 24.41 -0.27
N THR A 133 3.92 25.48 0.30
CA THR A 133 4.65 26.77 0.37
C THR A 133 5.89 26.66 1.26
N LYS A 134 7.04 27.18 0.80
CA LYS A 134 8.30 27.29 1.57
C LYS A 134 8.24 28.23 2.79
N LYS A 135 7.12 28.91 3.03
CA LYS A 135 6.94 29.75 4.23
C LYS A 135 6.94 28.83 5.45
N SER A 136 7.89 29.04 6.36
CA SER A 136 8.07 28.20 7.57
C SER A 136 6.76 27.96 8.32
N LYS A 137 5.92 29.00 8.49
CA LYS A 137 4.62 28.91 9.17
C LYS A 137 3.65 27.87 8.57
N THR A 138 3.61 27.71 7.25
CA THR A 138 2.71 26.73 6.59
C THR A 138 3.21 25.31 6.82
N MET A 139 4.53 25.11 6.81
CA MET A 139 5.16 23.80 7.04
C MET A 139 5.15 23.38 8.51
N THR A 140 4.93 24.32 9.42
CA THR A 140 4.76 24.08 10.86
C THR A 140 3.31 23.97 11.30
N SER A 141 2.34 24.07 10.38
CA SER A 141 0.93 23.94 10.72
C SER A 141 0.61 22.53 11.23
N THR A 142 -0.05 22.45 12.38
CA THR A 142 -0.55 21.20 13.00
C THR A 142 -2.06 21.04 12.83
N ALA A 143 -2.69 21.90 12.03
CA ALA A 143 -4.11 21.76 11.68
C ALA A 143 -4.31 20.47 10.89
N MET A 144 -5.34 19.69 11.23
CA MET A 144 -5.64 18.41 10.61
C MET A 144 -7.12 18.32 10.20
N VAL A 145 -7.36 17.69 9.06
CA VAL A 145 -8.68 17.19 8.64
C VAL A 145 -8.52 15.75 8.18
N ALA A 146 -9.49 14.88 8.46
CA ALA A 146 -9.51 13.51 7.94
C ALA A 146 -10.52 13.38 6.81
N VAL A 147 -10.17 12.60 5.78
CA VAL A 147 -11.04 12.30 4.64
C VAL A 147 -11.15 10.79 4.44
N ASP A 148 -12.30 10.38 3.95
CA ASP A 148 -12.52 9.06 3.35
C ASP A 148 -13.54 9.20 2.21
N CYS A 149 -13.42 8.36 1.20
CA CYS A 149 -14.24 8.38 0.00
C CYS A 149 -14.86 7.00 -0.27
N GLU A 150 -16.09 7.02 -0.78
CA GLU A 150 -16.69 5.85 -1.44
C GLU A 150 -16.53 5.98 -2.95
N MET A 151 -16.07 4.89 -3.58
CA MET A 151 -15.82 4.82 -5.01
C MET A 151 -16.59 3.67 -5.66
N VAL A 152 -17.17 3.95 -6.82
CA VAL A 152 -17.85 2.97 -7.67
C VAL A 152 -17.04 2.69 -8.92
N LEU A 153 -17.33 1.56 -9.57
CA LEU A 153 -16.75 1.20 -10.83
C LEU A 153 -17.58 1.74 -11.98
N CYS A 154 -16.95 2.50 -12.87
CA CYS A 154 -17.55 3.03 -14.09
C CYS A 154 -17.07 2.26 -15.33
N GLU A 155 -17.64 2.63 -16.48
CA GLU A 155 -17.18 2.18 -17.80
C GLU A 155 -15.68 2.38 -18.01
N ASN A 156 -15.10 1.56 -18.90
CA ASN A 156 -13.66 1.50 -19.18
C ASN A 156 -12.79 1.22 -17.94
N GLU A 157 -13.37 0.54 -16.95
CA GLU A 157 -12.67 0.11 -15.73
C GLU A 157 -12.13 1.24 -14.85
N THR A 158 -12.67 2.44 -15.01
CA THR A 158 -12.28 3.58 -14.19
C THR A 158 -13.10 3.65 -12.92
N GLU A 159 -12.45 3.93 -11.78
CA GLU A 159 -13.15 4.22 -10.52
C GLU A 159 -13.57 5.69 -10.47
N ALA A 160 -14.75 5.96 -9.92
CA ALA A 160 -15.26 7.31 -9.71
C ALA A 160 -15.68 7.53 -8.26
N LEU A 161 -15.34 8.71 -7.74
CA LEU A 161 -15.82 9.19 -6.45
C LEU A 161 -17.35 9.37 -6.51
N VAL A 162 -18.05 8.80 -5.54
CA VAL A 162 -19.52 8.99 -5.40
C VAL A 162 -19.94 9.52 -4.04
N ARG A 163 -19.07 9.45 -3.04
CA ARG A 163 -19.31 10.07 -1.75
C ARG A 163 -17.99 10.45 -1.11
N VAL A 164 -17.95 11.62 -0.48
CA VAL A 164 -16.78 12.10 0.26
C VAL A 164 -17.22 12.62 1.62
N CYS A 165 -16.47 12.23 2.65
CA CYS A 165 -16.67 12.69 4.01
C CYS A 165 -15.37 13.32 4.52
N VAL A 166 -15.46 14.51 5.12
CA VAL A 166 -14.33 15.19 5.76
C VAL A 166 -14.72 15.62 7.17
N VAL A 167 -13.87 15.33 8.15
CA VAL A 167 -14.03 15.78 9.54
C VAL A 167 -12.80 16.54 10.01
N ASP A 168 -12.97 17.50 10.92
CA ASP A 168 -11.84 18.16 11.57
C ASP A 168 -11.28 17.34 12.75
N ARG A 169 -10.27 17.90 13.41
CA ARG A 169 -9.64 17.35 14.61
C ARG A 169 -10.64 17.00 15.72
N ASN A 170 -11.74 17.75 15.83
CA ASN A 170 -12.77 17.57 16.86
C ASN A 170 -13.91 16.64 16.37
N LEU A 171 -13.68 15.92 15.26
CA LEU A 171 -14.64 15.03 14.60
C LEU A 171 -15.89 15.76 14.10
N GLN A 172 -15.83 17.08 13.92
CA GLN A 172 -16.93 17.85 13.36
C GLN A 172 -16.91 17.73 11.84
N VAL A 173 -18.05 17.42 11.25
CA VAL A 173 -18.23 17.26 9.81
C VAL A 173 -17.98 18.60 9.10
N LYS A 174 -17.08 18.59 8.12
CA LYS A 174 -16.76 19.72 7.23
C LYS A 174 -17.24 19.52 5.81
N LEU A 175 -17.39 18.28 5.39
CA LEU A 175 -17.93 17.88 4.09
C LEU A 175 -18.57 16.50 4.23
N ASN A 176 -19.75 16.28 3.67
CA ASN A 176 -20.41 14.96 3.60
C ASN A 176 -21.36 15.03 2.42
N GLU A 177 -20.84 14.73 1.23
CA GLU A 177 -21.52 15.00 -0.02
C GLU A 177 -21.52 13.77 -0.91
N PHE A 178 -22.66 13.54 -1.58
CA PHE A 178 -22.73 12.63 -2.72
C PHE A 178 -22.23 13.35 -3.97
N VAL A 179 -21.44 12.65 -4.78
CA VAL A 179 -20.78 13.19 -5.96
C VAL A 179 -21.36 12.52 -7.19
N LYS A 180 -21.76 13.33 -8.17
CA LYS A 180 -22.22 12.83 -9.45
C LYS A 180 -21.04 12.29 -10.25
N PRO A 181 -20.98 10.98 -10.55
CA PRO A 181 -19.92 10.44 -11.39
C PRO A 181 -20.05 10.99 -12.81
N SER A 182 -18.92 11.29 -13.45
CA SER A 182 -18.88 11.84 -14.81
C SER A 182 -19.14 10.81 -15.91
N LYS A 183 -19.18 9.52 -15.55
CA LYS A 183 -19.39 8.39 -16.43
C LYS A 183 -20.49 7.50 -15.85
N ALA A 184 -21.09 6.66 -16.69
CA ALA A 184 -22.05 5.67 -16.25
C ALA A 184 -21.39 4.66 -15.28
N VAL A 185 -22.10 4.39 -14.19
CA VAL A 185 -21.69 3.41 -13.18
C VAL A 185 -22.05 2.02 -13.69
N VAL A 186 -21.06 1.13 -13.70
CA VAL A 186 -21.22 -0.29 -14.08
C VAL A 186 -21.46 -1.14 -12.85
N ASP A 187 -20.80 -0.81 -11.74
CA ASP A 187 -20.96 -1.52 -10.48
C ASP A 187 -20.79 -0.56 -9.29
N TYR A 188 -21.84 -0.50 -8.45
CA TYR A 188 -21.89 0.35 -7.26
C TYR A 188 -21.12 -0.24 -6.07
N ARG A 189 -20.81 -1.54 -6.11
CA ARG A 189 -20.19 -2.28 -4.99
C ARG A 189 -20.95 -2.06 -3.69
N THR A 190 -22.28 -2.10 -3.74
CA THR A 190 -23.17 -1.69 -2.64
C THR A 190 -22.85 -2.41 -1.32
N GLU A 191 -22.38 -3.65 -1.40
CA GLU A 191 -21.93 -4.45 -0.25
C GLU A 191 -20.65 -3.95 0.41
N ILE A 192 -19.81 -3.20 -0.32
CA ILE A 192 -18.72 -2.41 0.24
C ILE A 192 -19.22 -1.02 0.56
N THR A 193 -19.68 -0.25 -0.43
CA THR A 193 -19.81 1.21 -0.33
C THR A 193 -21.05 1.64 0.45
N GLY A 194 -22.04 0.76 0.57
CA GLY A 194 -23.37 1.10 1.07
C GLY A 194 -24.17 2.01 0.12
N ILE A 195 -23.69 2.21 -1.11
CA ILE A 195 -24.30 3.10 -2.11
C ILE A 195 -25.08 2.27 -3.12
N ALA A 196 -26.32 2.66 -3.37
CA ALA A 196 -27.17 2.16 -4.45
C ALA A 196 -27.42 3.26 -5.49
N ALA A 197 -27.93 2.88 -6.67
CA ALA A 197 -28.26 3.81 -7.74
C ALA A 197 -29.14 4.99 -7.27
N LYS A 198 -30.18 4.68 -6.49
CA LYS A 198 -31.10 5.66 -5.91
C LYS A 198 -30.45 6.70 -5.00
N ASP A 199 -29.31 6.39 -4.39
CA ASP A 199 -28.62 7.32 -3.50
C ASP A 199 -27.85 8.39 -4.28
N LEU A 200 -27.59 8.13 -5.57
CA LEU A 200 -27.00 9.10 -6.52
C LEU A 200 -28.06 9.85 -7.32
N ASP A 201 -29.34 9.49 -7.19
CA ASP A 201 -30.43 10.18 -7.88
C ASP A 201 -30.52 11.63 -7.36
N GLY A 202 -30.40 12.57 -8.28
CA GLY A 202 -30.42 14.00 -7.95
C GLY A 202 -29.11 14.56 -7.39
N ALA A 203 -28.04 13.77 -7.27
CA ALA A 203 -26.72 14.30 -6.93
C ALA A 203 -26.26 15.31 -8.02
N THR A 204 -26.02 16.55 -7.62
CA THR A 204 -25.57 17.63 -8.51
C THR A 204 -24.11 18.02 -8.31
N CYS A 205 -23.53 17.68 -7.16
CA CYS A 205 -22.16 18.04 -6.79
C CYS A 205 -21.16 17.32 -7.70
N SER A 206 -20.28 18.09 -8.35
CA SER A 206 -19.25 17.54 -9.22
C SER A 206 -17.93 17.33 -8.48
N LEU A 207 -17.02 16.51 -9.05
CA LEU A 207 -15.64 16.40 -8.55
C LEU A 207 -14.95 17.77 -8.43
N SER A 208 -15.22 18.70 -9.37
CA SER A 208 -14.65 20.05 -9.31
C SER A 208 -15.14 20.84 -8.09
N ASP A 209 -16.40 20.67 -7.69
CA ASP A 209 -16.97 21.36 -6.53
C ASP A 209 -16.40 20.79 -5.22
N ILE A 210 -16.19 19.47 -5.17
CA ILE A 210 -15.44 18.82 -4.08
C ILE A 210 -14.01 19.35 -4.01
N GLN A 211 -13.29 19.42 -5.13
CA GLN A 211 -11.93 19.95 -5.18
C GLN A 211 -11.85 21.41 -4.71
N LYS A 212 -12.83 22.26 -5.05
CA LYS A 212 -12.91 23.65 -4.53
C LYS A 212 -13.06 23.66 -3.01
N SER A 213 -13.88 22.77 -2.46
CA SER A 213 -14.09 22.64 -1.02
C SER A 213 -12.83 22.12 -0.32
N MET A 214 -12.21 21.06 -0.86
CA MET A 214 -10.93 20.52 -0.38
C MET A 214 -9.81 21.56 -0.43
N LYS A 215 -9.71 22.36 -1.49
CA LYS A 215 -8.72 23.45 -1.59
C LYS A 215 -8.84 24.46 -0.44
N LYS A 216 -10.06 24.79 0.00
CA LYS A 216 -10.30 25.68 1.14
C LYS A 216 -9.90 25.01 2.45
N LEU A 217 -10.29 23.75 2.66
CA LEU A 217 -9.97 22.98 3.87
C LEU A 217 -8.46 22.73 4.03
N LEU A 218 -7.77 22.50 2.91
CA LEU A 218 -6.33 22.22 2.86
C LEU A 218 -5.45 23.47 2.72
N SER A 219 -6.06 24.65 2.78
CA SER A 219 -5.33 25.91 2.78
C SER A 219 -4.41 26.02 4.02
N HIS A 220 -3.40 26.88 3.96
CA HIS A 220 -2.51 27.15 5.10
C HIS A 220 -1.77 25.93 5.66
N GLY A 221 -1.56 24.89 4.85
CA GLY A 221 -0.72 23.75 5.22
C GLY A 221 -1.40 22.74 6.14
N THR A 222 -2.74 22.73 6.19
CA THR A 222 -3.51 21.69 6.87
C THR A 222 -3.05 20.31 6.41
N ILE A 223 -2.84 19.42 7.37
CA ILE A 223 -2.46 18.04 7.16
C ILE A 223 -3.72 17.22 6.87
N LEU A 224 -3.68 16.41 5.83
CA LEU A 224 -4.77 15.51 5.47
C LEU A 224 -4.52 14.12 6.09
N VAL A 225 -5.51 13.60 6.80
CA VAL A 225 -5.46 12.30 7.48
C VAL A 225 -6.36 11.31 6.75
N GLY A 226 -5.95 10.05 6.65
CA GLY A 226 -6.80 8.98 6.11
C GLY A 226 -6.20 7.59 6.28
N HIS A 227 -6.78 6.60 5.62
CA HIS A 227 -6.31 5.20 5.67
C HIS A 227 -6.16 4.62 4.26
N SER A 228 -4.93 4.28 3.86
CA SER A 228 -4.61 4.02 2.43
C SER A 228 -5.05 5.20 1.56
N LEU A 229 -4.70 6.40 2.03
CA LEU A 229 -5.22 7.70 1.59
C LEU A 229 -4.85 8.03 0.14
N ASN A 230 -3.88 7.32 -0.44
CA ASN A 230 -3.53 7.43 -1.84
C ASN A 230 -4.67 7.03 -2.79
N ASN A 231 -5.60 6.17 -2.34
CA ASN A 231 -6.79 5.81 -3.12
C ASN A 231 -7.78 6.97 -3.19
N ASP A 232 -8.07 7.59 -2.04
CA ASP A 232 -8.95 8.77 -1.94
C ASP A 232 -8.40 9.94 -2.73
N LEU A 233 -7.11 10.24 -2.59
CA LEU A 233 -6.45 11.30 -3.34
C LEU A 233 -6.50 11.08 -4.85
N ARG A 234 -6.41 9.82 -5.31
CA ARG A 234 -6.53 9.47 -6.73
C ARG A 234 -7.97 9.65 -7.23
N ALA A 235 -8.97 9.28 -6.43
CA ALA A 235 -10.39 9.51 -6.73
C ALA A 235 -10.75 11.01 -6.74
N LEU A 236 -10.17 11.78 -5.80
CA LEU A 236 -10.30 13.24 -5.70
C LEU A 236 -9.47 13.99 -6.76
N LYS A 237 -8.60 13.29 -7.50
CA LYS A 237 -7.57 13.86 -8.37
C LYS A 237 -6.82 15.01 -7.68
N LEU A 238 -6.36 14.77 -6.46
CA LEU A 238 -5.75 15.77 -5.59
C LEU A 238 -4.32 15.35 -5.25
N ASP A 239 -3.36 16.24 -5.48
CA ASP A 239 -1.96 16.06 -5.06
C ASP A 239 -1.67 16.99 -3.89
N HIS A 240 -1.57 16.41 -2.70
CA HIS A 240 -1.29 17.12 -1.45
C HIS A 240 -0.21 16.38 -0.66
N ALA A 241 0.89 17.06 -0.38
CA ALA A 241 2.08 16.43 0.20
C ALA A 241 2.01 16.21 1.72
N ARG A 242 1.25 17.05 2.45
CA ARG A 242 1.18 16.99 3.92
C ARG A 242 0.09 16.00 4.33
N VAL A 243 0.45 14.72 4.33
CA VAL A 243 -0.48 13.62 4.60
C VAL A 243 -0.05 12.78 5.80
N ILE A 244 -1.03 12.26 6.54
CA ILE A 244 -0.84 11.19 7.52
C ILE A 244 -1.68 9.99 7.05
N ASP A 245 -1.00 8.92 6.63
CA ASP A 245 -1.64 7.68 6.24
C ASP A 245 -1.58 6.68 7.40
N THR A 246 -2.73 6.42 8.01
CA THR A 246 -2.83 5.47 9.13
C THR A 246 -2.40 4.05 8.75
N SER A 247 -2.42 3.69 7.46
CA SER A 247 -1.90 2.39 7.01
C SER A 247 -0.36 2.28 7.04
N TYR A 248 0.35 3.42 7.15
CA TYR A 248 1.82 3.50 7.16
C TYR A 248 2.42 3.77 8.55
N ILE A 249 1.73 4.55 9.39
CA ILE A 249 2.29 4.97 10.68
C ILE A 249 2.21 3.88 11.77
N PHE A 250 1.31 2.90 11.59
CA PHE A 250 1.15 1.76 12.50
C PHE A 250 1.78 0.50 11.91
N LYS A 251 2.57 -0.22 12.73
CA LYS A 251 3.29 -1.43 12.34
C LYS A 251 2.93 -2.61 13.25
N HIS A 252 3.01 -3.82 12.72
CA HIS A 252 3.01 -5.04 13.54
C HIS A 252 4.37 -5.23 14.21
N GLY A 253 4.36 -5.80 15.42
CA GLY A 253 5.60 -6.09 16.17
C GLY A 253 6.49 -7.14 15.52
N ASP A 254 5.89 -8.16 14.89
CA ASP A 254 6.60 -9.37 14.46
C ASP A 254 6.39 -9.71 12.96
N GLY A 255 5.86 -8.78 12.16
CA GLY A 255 5.56 -8.99 10.74
C GLY A 255 6.59 -8.33 9.81
N PRO A 256 6.71 -8.76 8.54
CA PRO A 256 7.48 -8.03 7.54
C PRO A 256 6.98 -6.58 7.48
N SER A 257 7.92 -5.64 7.52
CA SER A 257 7.70 -4.19 7.66
C SER A 257 6.84 -3.55 6.56
N SER A 258 6.45 -4.32 5.53
CA SER A 258 5.62 -3.91 4.40
C SER A 258 4.13 -4.23 4.55
N ARG A 259 3.72 -4.98 5.57
CA ARG A 259 2.32 -5.40 5.74
C ARG A 259 1.48 -4.28 6.37
N ARG A 260 0.50 -3.77 5.62
CA ARG A 260 -0.46 -2.75 6.08
C ARG A 260 -1.63 -3.41 6.82
N LEU A 261 -2.06 -2.79 7.91
CA LEU A 261 -3.22 -3.23 8.69
C LEU A 261 -4.49 -2.58 8.15
N SER A 262 -5.61 -3.28 8.26
CA SER A 262 -6.91 -2.70 7.92
C SER A 262 -7.33 -1.68 8.98
N LEU A 263 -8.12 -0.68 8.57
CA LEU A 263 -8.70 0.31 9.49
C LEU A 263 -9.50 -0.35 10.62
N SER A 264 -10.28 -1.40 10.32
CA SER A 264 -11.03 -2.15 11.32
C SER A 264 -10.11 -2.77 12.38
N ASN A 265 -9.00 -3.38 11.96
CA ASN A 265 -8.05 -4.01 12.89
C ASN A 265 -7.38 -2.94 13.75
N LEU A 266 -6.96 -1.82 13.15
CA LEU A 266 -6.40 -0.69 13.90
C LEU A 266 -7.39 -0.17 14.97
N CYS A 267 -8.67 0.01 14.61
CA CYS A 267 -9.69 0.45 15.56
C CYS A 267 -9.89 -0.54 16.70
N LYS A 268 -9.98 -1.84 16.39
CA LYS A 268 -10.13 -2.90 17.40
C LYS A 268 -8.94 -2.92 18.35
N SER A 269 -7.73 -2.87 17.82
CA SER A 269 -6.49 -2.97 18.60
C SER A 269 -6.16 -1.71 19.41
N ILE A 270 -6.35 -0.51 18.85
CA ILE A 270 -5.91 0.74 19.47
C ILE A 270 -7.05 1.43 20.22
N LEU A 271 -8.22 1.51 19.59
CA LEU A 271 -9.38 2.23 20.10
C LEU A 271 -10.33 1.32 20.89
N GLY A 272 -10.13 0.01 20.86
CA GLY A 272 -10.90 -0.96 21.65
C GLY A 272 -12.34 -1.18 21.16
N TYR A 273 -12.66 -0.83 19.92
CA TYR A 273 -14.00 -1.06 19.36
C TYR A 273 -13.93 -1.59 17.93
N GLU A 274 -14.96 -2.35 17.56
CA GLU A 274 -15.14 -2.85 16.19
C GLU A 274 -15.81 -1.79 15.33
N LEU A 275 -15.07 -1.25 14.36
CA LEU A 275 -15.57 -0.21 13.44
C LEU A 275 -16.78 -0.69 12.64
N ARG A 276 -16.75 -1.95 12.20
CA ARG A 276 -17.83 -2.58 11.44
C ARG A 276 -18.21 -3.88 12.14
N LYS A 277 -19.38 -3.89 12.80
CA LYS A 277 -19.95 -5.11 13.38
C LYS A 277 -20.64 -5.92 12.29
N GLY A 278 -20.20 -7.16 12.08
CA GLY A 278 -20.75 -8.07 11.06
C GLY A 278 -20.43 -7.64 9.62
N GLN A 279 -21.29 -8.00 8.67
CA GLN A 279 -21.12 -7.68 7.24
C GLN A 279 -21.67 -6.30 6.85
N LYS A 280 -21.56 -5.30 7.72
CA LYS A 280 -22.01 -3.94 7.39
C LYS A 280 -21.14 -3.32 6.28
N PRO A 281 -21.75 -2.57 5.34
CA PRO A 281 -20.99 -1.78 4.38
C PRO A 281 -20.15 -0.71 5.08
N HIS A 282 -19.19 -0.19 4.35
CA HIS A 282 -18.38 0.97 4.68
C HIS A 282 -19.24 2.23 4.75
N ASN A 283 -18.72 3.21 5.47
CA ASN A 283 -19.31 4.51 5.63
C ASN A 283 -18.18 5.51 5.77
N CYS A 284 -17.99 6.34 4.74
CA CYS A 284 -16.90 7.31 4.75
C CYS A 284 -16.86 8.23 5.98
N LEU A 285 -17.98 8.53 6.63
CA LEU A 285 -17.98 9.39 7.80
C LEU A 285 -17.40 8.65 9.01
N ASP A 286 -17.82 7.41 9.23
CA ASP A 286 -17.29 6.55 10.29
C ASP A 286 -15.80 6.28 10.06
N ASP A 287 -15.40 6.03 8.81
CA ASP A 287 -14.02 5.74 8.41
C ASP A 287 -13.09 6.96 8.56
N ALA A 288 -13.51 8.14 8.12
CA ALA A 288 -12.78 9.39 8.34
C ALA A 288 -12.64 9.71 9.84
N CYS A 289 -13.72 9.53 10.62
CA CYS A 289 -13.68 9.68 12.07
C CYS A 289 -12.72 8.69 12.73
N ALA A 290 -12.73 7.43 12.29
CA ALA A 290 -11.84 6.39 12.79
C ALA A 290 -10.37 6.71 12.52
N ALA A 291 -10.04 7.14 11.29
CA ALA A 291 -8.69 7.55 10.93
C ALA A 291 -8.20 8.73 11.79
N MET A 292 -9.04 9.76 12.00
CA MET A 292 -8.71 10.88 12.89
C MET A 292 -8.49 10.41 14.34
N LYS A 293 -9.39 9.57 14.90
CA LYS A 293 -9.26 9.03 16.26
C LYS A 293 -7.96 8.25 16.44
N LEU A 294 -7.56 7.45 15.45
CA LEU A 294 -6.30 6.71 15.49
C LEU A 294 -5.08 7.65 15.55
N VAL A 295 -5.08 8.71 14.74
CA VAL A 295 -4.01 9.72 14.77
C VAL A 295 -3.95 10.43 16.11
N LEU A 296 -5.10 10.86 16.65
CA LEU A 296 -5.17 11.49 17.97
C LEU A 296 -4.68 10.55 19.09
N ALA A 297 -5.11 9.28 19.07
CA ALA A 297 -4.64 8.29 20.03
C ALA A 297 -3.12 8.06 19.94
N ASN A 298 -2.52 8.12 18.74
CA ASN A 298 -1.07 8.04 18.59
C ASN A 298 -0.35 9.25 19.21
N ILE A 299 -0.88 10.46 18.95
CA ILE A 299 -0.34 11.71 19.48
C ILE A 299 -0.43 11.74 21.01
N GLU A 300 -1.54 11.32 21.60
CA GLU A 300 -1.77 11.33 23.05
C GLU A 300 -0.94 10.27 23.79
N ARG A 301 -0.81 9.04 23.24
CA ARG A 301 -0.16 7.92 23.94
C ARG A 301 1.36 7.92 23.85
N GLY A 302 1.95 8.64 22.90
CA GLY A 302 3.40 8.71 22.73
C GLY A 302 4.04 7.39 22.25
N VAL A 303 4.39 7.33 20.97
CA VAL A 303 5.44 6.46 20.38
C VAL A 303 5.21 4.94 20.33
N ALA A 304 4.15 4.37 20.90
CA ALA A 304 3.82 2.96 20.67
C ALA A 304 3.18 2.75 19.27
N ASN A 305 3.99 2.83 18.20
CA ASN A 305 3.58 2.53 16.82
C ASN A 305 3.45 1.01 16.55
N VAL A 306 3.83 0.19 17.53
CA VAL A 306 3.83 -1.27 17.44
C VAL A 306 2.55 -1.79 18.07
N ILE A 307 1.70 -2.39 17.24
CA ILE A 307 0.44 -2.98 17.68
C ILE A 307 0.65 -4.49 17.92
N PRO A 308 0.26 -5.02 19.09
CA PRO A 308 0.20 -6.47 19.33
C PRO A 308 -0.70 -7.15 18.29
N LEU A 309 -0.34 -8.34 17.82
CA LEU A 309 -1.19 -9.15 16.94
C LEU A 309 -2.54 -9.39 17.62
N VAL A 310 -3.60 -8.74 17.12
CA VAL A 310 -4.97 -9.05 17.52
C VAL A 310 -5.46 -10.14 16.59
N HIS A 311 -5.58 -11.35 17.15
CA HIS A 311 -6.18 -12.49 16.49
C HIS A 311 -7.66 -12.19 16.21
N GLU A 312 -8.08 -12.26 14.95
CA GLU A 312 -9.51 -12.35 14.63
C GLU A 312 -9.97 -13.76 15.05
N ASP A 313 -10.73 -13.86 16.14
CA ASP A 313 -11.45 -15.08 16.48
C ASP A 313 -12.49 -15.34 15.38
N ALA A 314 -12.27 -16.41 14.59
CA ALA A 314 -13.25 -16.85 13.62
C ALA A 314 -14.50 -17.35 14.35
N GLN A 315 -15.68 -17.04 13.82
CA GLN A 315 -16.92 -17.65 14.33
C GLN A 315 -16.83 -19.17 14.20
N GLU A 316 -17.38 -19.91 15.16
CA GLU A 316 -17.29 -21.37 15.23
C GLU A 316 -17.78 -22.06 13.94
N ALA A 317 -18.77 -21.46 13.27
CA ALA A 317 -19.30 -21.90 11.98
C ALA A 317 -18.33 -21.72 10.79
N ASP A 318 -17.33 -20.85 10.90
CA ASP A 318 -16.32 -20.61 9.86
C ASP A 318 -15.08 -21.49 10.05
N LEU A 319 -14.92 -22.16 11.19
CA LEU A 319 -13.77 -23.03 11.48
C LEU A 319 -13.74 -24.29 10.60
N ALA A 320 -14.90 -24.73 10.09
CA ALA A 320 -15.02 -25.83 9.14
C ALA A 320 -14.78 -25.40 7.67
N LYS A 321 -14.40 -24.15 7.42
CA LYS A 321 -14.20 -23.61 6.07
C LYS A 321 -12.73 -23.35 5.78
N LEU A 322 -12.35 -23.54 4.52
CA LEU A 322 -11.12 -22.98 3.95
C LEU A 322 -11.49 -21.89 2.94
N LEU A 323 -10.82 -20.73 3.01
CA LEU A 323 -10.96 -19.71 1.99
C LEU A 323 -10.00 -20.00 0.84
N VAL A 324 -10.56 -20.25 -0.34
CA VAL A 324 -9.80 -20.37 -1.59
C VAL A 324 -9.91 -19.03 -2.32
N HIS A 325 -8.78 -18.35 -2.54
CA HIS A 325 -8.76 -17.01 -3.13
C HIS A 325 -7.67 -16.86 -4.20
N LYS A 326 -7.79 -15.80 -5.00
CA LYS A 326 -6.96 -15.56 -6.20
C LYS A 326 -7.15 -16.61 -7.30
N ILE A 327 -8.31 -17.26 -7.37
CA ILE A 327 -8.62 -18.28 -8.39
C ILE A 327 -8.82 -17.62 -9.74
N PRO A 328 -8.06 -17.93 -10.79
CA PRO A 328 -8.25 -17.36 -12.13
C PRO A 328 -9.67 -17.59 -12.69
N VAL A 329 -10.27 -16.60 -13.36
CA VAL A 329 -11.65 -16.69 -13.90
C VAL A 329 -11.85 -17.77 -14.96
N ASN A 330 -10.78 -18.24 -15.59
CA ASN A 330 -10.80 -19.35 -16.55
C ASN A 330 -10.81 -20.73 -15.88
N VAL A 331 -10.81 -20.80 -14.54
CA VAL A 331 -10.85 -22.02 -13.74
C VAL A 331 -12.23 -22.09 -13.09
N HIS A 332 -12.95 -23.20 -13.26
CA HIS A 332 -14.26 -23.38 -12.64
C HIS A 332 -14.11 -23.73 -11.16
N SER A 333 -15.13 -23.39 -10.36
CA SER A 333 -15.11 -23.69 -8.93
C SER A 333 -14.99 -25.19 -8.68
N GLU A 334 -15.64 -26.00 -9.52
CA GLU A 334 -15.69 -27.45 -9.29
C GLU A 334 -14.35 -28.12 -9.59
N ASP A 335 -13.48 -27.46 -10.35
CA ASP A 335 -12.11 -27.92 -10.60
C ASP A 335 -11.28 -27.92 -9.30
N MET A 336 -11.73 -27.24 -8.23
CA MET A 336 -11.07 -27.27 -6.93
C MET A 336 -11.06 -28.68 -6.31
N HIS A 337 -12.01 -29.56 -6.67
CA HIS A 337 -12.02 -30.95 -6.23
C HIS A 337 -10.85 -31.78 -6.79
N GLU A 338 -10.22 -31.35 -7.89
CA GLU A 338 -9.01 -32.01 -8.42
C GLU A 338 -7.76 -31.64 -7.60
N VAL A 339 -7.79 -30.54 -6.86
CA VAL A 339 -6.59 -29.94 -6.23
C VAL A 339 -6.65 -29.99 -4.70
N ILE A 340 -7.83 -29.79 -4.11
CA ILE A 340 -8.03 -29.80 -2.66
C ILE A 340 -8.53 -31.20 -2.26
N PRO A 341 -7.80 -31.92 -1.38
CA PRO A 341 -8.24 -33.23 -0.93
C PRO A 341 -9.43 -33.13 0.04
N GLY A 342 -10.27 -34.16 0.05
CA GLY A 342 -11.39 -34.29 0.97
C GLY A 342 -12.76 -34.05 0.34
N ASP A 343 -13.80 -34.30 1.13
CA ASP A 343 -15.20 -34.09 0.76
C ASP A 343 -15.64 -32.72 1.30
N PHE A 344 -15.97 -31.80 0.39
CA PHE A 344 -16.38 -30.45 0.74
C PHE A 344 -17.44 -29.93 -0.23
N THR A 345 -18.17 -28.90 0.18
CA THR A 345 -19.06 -28.15 -0.71
C THR A 345 -18.46 -26.79 -1.00
N ILE A 346 -18.78 -26.24 -2.17
CA ILE A 346 -18.25 -24.94 -2.59
C ILE A 346 -19.33 -23.87 -2.49
N GLU A 347 -19.05 -22.83 -1.73
CA GLU A 347 -19.89 -21.64 -1.65
C GLU A 347 -19.16 -20.44 -2.26
N MET A 348 -19.80 -19.78 -3.22
CA MET A 348 -19.25 -18.58 -3.85
C MET A 348 -19.13 -17.46 -2.81
N LYS A 349 -17.91 -16.94 -2.62
CA LYS A 349 -17.73 -15.75 -1.81
C LYS A 349 -18.11 -14.54 -2.66
N ALA A 350 -19.13 -13.79 -2.22
CA ALA A 350 -19.48 -12.52 -2.84
C ALA A 350 -18.22 -11.64 -2.97
N ASN A 351 -17.83 -11.38 -4.21
CA ASN A 351 -16.54 -10.77 -4.51
C ASN A 351 -16.67 -9.26 -4.34
N LYS A 352 -16.28 -8.75 -3.17
CA LYS A 352 -16.44 -7.35 -2.78
C LYS A 352 -15.82 -6.33 -3.77
N LYS A 353 -14.84 -6.76 -4.58
CA LYS A 353 -14.36 -5.99 -5.73
C LYS A 353 -14.80 -6.72 -6.99
N ALA A 354 -15.84 -6.25 -7.68
CA ALA A 354 -16.19 -6.75 -9.01
C ALA A 354 -15.17 -6.24 -10.06
N LYS A 355 -13.93 -6.69 -9.92
CA LYS A 355 -12.89 -6.68 -10.95
C LYS A 355 -11.65 -7.39 -10.44
N GLY A 356 -11.61 -8.68 -10.70
CA GLY A 356 -10.36 -9.37 -10.88
C GLY A 356 -10.53 -10.33 -12.04
N SER A 357 -9.46 -10.60 -12.78
CA SER A 357 -9.26 -11.86 -13.50
C SER A 357 -9.29 -13.08 -12.55
N LYS A 358 -9.76 -12.89 -11.31
CA LYS A 358 -9.70 -13.82 -10.21
C LYS A 358 -10.94 -13.69 -9.32
N TYR A 359 -11.39 -14.79 -8.75
CA TYR A 359 -12.48 -14.87 -7.77
C TYR A 359 -12.06 -15.63 -6.51
N SER A 360 -12.98 -15.78 -5.56
CA SER A 360 -12.76 -16.52 -4.31
C SER A 360 -13.99 -17.35 -3.95
N VAL A 361 -13.78 -18.48 -3.29
CA VAL A 361 -14.83 -19.38 -2.81
C VAL A 361 -14.50 -19.88 -1.40
N PHE A 362 -15.50 -20.38 -0.69
CA PHE A 362 -15.32 -21.16 0.52
C PHE A 362 -15.44 -22.63 0.18
N ALA A 363 -14.44 -23.42 0.57
CA ALA A 363 -14.55 -24.88 0.65
C ALA A 363 -15.05 -25.22 2.05
N ILE A 364 -16.24 -25.78 2.16
CA ILE A 364 -16.95 -26.05 3.41
C ILE A 364 -16.90 -27.55 3.68
N PHE A 365 -16.19 -27.93 4.74
CA PHE A 365 -16.04 -29.29 5.21
C PHE A 365 -17.06 -29.61 6.29
N LYS A 366 -17.22 -30.89 6.63
CA LYS A 366 -18.16 -31.32 7.69
C LYS A 366 -17.69 -30.89 9.07
N SER A 367 -16.38 -30.69 9.26
CA SER A 367 -15.79 -30.30 10.53
C SER A 367 -14.52 -29.46 10.36
N GLN A 368 -14.12 -28.74 11.41
CA GLN A 368 -12.83 -28.04 11.47
C GLN A 368 -11.65 -29.00 11.31
N GLN A 369 -11.75 -30.22 11.83
CA GLN A 369 -10.69 -31.21 11.71
C GLN A 369 -10.46 -31.60 10.25
N GLU A 370 -11.53 -31.91 9.51
CA GLU A 370 -11.45 -32.23 8.08
C GLU A 370 -10.87 -31.06 7.27
N ALA A 371 -11.29 -29.82 7.56
CA ALA A 371 -10.73 -28.63 6.92
C ALA A 371 -9.22 -28.48 7.19
N ASN A 372 -8.78 -28.74 8.42
CA ASN A 372 -7.36 -28.67 8.78
C ASN A 372 -6.54 -29.79 8.13
N GLU A 373 -7.04 -31.03 8.14
CA GLU A 373 -6.40 -32.17 7.48
C GLU A 373 -6.28 -31.94 5.97
N ALA A 374 -7.35 -31.45 5.34
CA ALA A 374 -7.32 -31.06 3.94
C ALA A 374 -6.25 -29.99 3.68
N PHE A 375 -6.21 -28.93 4.49
CA PHE A 375 -5.18 -27.89 4.36
C PHE A 375 -3.77 -28.45 4.52
N ASP A 376 -3.54 -29.31 5.51
CA ASP A 376 -2.21 -29.84 5.82
C ASP A 376 -1.72 -30.79 4.71
N CYS A 377 -2.62 -31.55 4.08
CA CYS A 377 -2.33 -32.44 2.95
C CYS A 377 -2.11 -31.73 1.60
N ILE A 378 -2.48 -30.45 1.48
CA ILE A 378 -2.20 -29.67 0.26
C ILE A 378 -0.70 -29.37 0.15
N ASP A 379 -0.11 -29.69 -0.99
CA ASP A 379 1.23 -29.26 -1.35
C ASP A 379 1.23 -27.80 -1.83
N GLY A 380 1.99 -26.93 -1.15
CA GLY A 380 2.07 -25.51 -1.49
C GLY A 380 3.00 -24.73 -0.58
N TYR A 381 3.36 -23.53 -1.01
CA TYR A 381 4.23 -22.63 -0.22
C TYR A 381 3.44 -22.02 0.94
N LEU A 382 3.86 -22.30 2.18
CA LEU A 382 3.21 -21.83 3.40
C LEU A 382 3.60 -20.38 3.73
N ASP A 383 2.59 -19.55 4.01
CA ASP A 383 2.66 -18.15 4.42
C ASP A 383 1.53 -17.86 5.44
N LYS A 384 1.42 -16.61 5.93
CA LYS A 384 0.34 -16.14 6.81
C LYS A 384 -0.41 -14.95 6.19
N ASP A 385 -1.72 -14.87 6.38
CA ASP A 385 -2.55 -13.75 5.91
C ASP A 385 -2.40 -12.48 6.76
N THR A 386 -3.14 -11.41 6.41
CA THR A 386 -3.12 -10.11 7.12
C THR A 386 -3.54 -10.18 8.59
N SER A 387 -4.29 -11.21 8.98
CA SER A 387 -4.74 -11.45 10.36
C SER A 387 -3.87 -12.51 11.08
N GLY A 388 -2.83 -13.04 10.43
CA GLY A 388 -1.91 -14.04 10.98
C GLY A 388 -2.28 -15.50 10.72
N ARG A 389 -3.35 -15.77 9.97
CA ARG A 389 -3.85 -17.13 9.67
C ARG A 389 -2.98 -17.84 8.64
N ALA A 390 -2.78 -19.15 8.80
CA ALA A 390 -2.01 -19.96 7.85
C ALA A 390 -2.64 -19.98 6.45
N GLN A 391 -1.80 -19.82 5.42
CA GLN A 391 -2.19 -19.81 4.01
C GLN A 391 -1.15 -20.55 3.17
N LYS A 392 -1.58 -21.38 2.22
CA LYS A 392 -0.71 -22.03 1.23
C LYS A 392 -0.97 -21.46 -0.16
N SER A 393 0.10 -21.14 -0.90
CA SER A 393 0.04 -20.81 -2.33
C SER A 393 0.29 -22.09 -3.13
N ILE A 394 -0.66 -22.42 -4.01
CA ILE A 394 -0.68 -23.67 -4.76
C ILE A 394 -0.54 -23.35 -6.25
N SER A 395 0.33 -24.09 -6.93
CA SER A 395 0.40 -24.13 -8.39
C SER A 395 -0.17 -25.47 -8.84
N PHE A 396 -1.08 -25.46 -9.81
CA PHE A 396 -1.80 -26.66 -10.23
C PHE A 396 -1.86 -26.79 -11.75
N HIS A 397 -2.11 -28.02 -12.19
CA HIS A 397 -2.36 -28.38 -13.58
C HIS A 397 -3.63 -29.24 -13.60
N LEU A 398 -4.71 -28.70 -14.19
CA LEU A 398 -5.97 -29.43 -14.33
C LEU A 398 -5.91 -30.39 -15.51
N ASN A 399 -6.72 -31.45 -15.47
CA ASN A 399 -6.78 -32.46 -16.55
C ASN A 399 -7.11 -31.86 -17.92
N ARG A 400 -7.76 -30.69 -17.97
CA ARG A 400 -8.10 -29.94 -19.19
C ARG A 400 -6.93 -29.13 -19.77
N GLY A 401 -5.72 -29.27 -19.23
CA GLY A 401 -4.51 -28.56 -19.68
C GLY A 401 -4.40 -27.12 -19.16
N ILE A 402 -5.24 -26.74 -18.19
CA ILE A 402 -5.21 -25.41 -17.59
C ILE A 402 -4.18 -25.40 -16.46
N VAL A 403 -3.21 -24.49 -16.57
CA VAL A 403 -2.22 -24.23 -15.53
C VAL A 403 -2.56 -22.92 -14.81
N GLY A 404 -2.50 -22.93 -13.49
CA GLY A 404 -2.81 -21.75 -12.69
C GLY A 404 -2.21 -21.80 -11.30
N SER A 405 -2.50 -20.76 -10.53
CA SER A 405 -2.22 -20.73 -9.10
C SER A 405 -3.34 -20.03 -8.33
N PHE A 406 -3.60 -20.54 -7.13
CA PHE A 406 -4.51 -19.93 -6.16
C PHE A 406 -3.94 -20.08 -4.74
N CYS A 407 -4.56 -19.43 -3.77
CA CYS A 407 -4.18 -19.53 -2.37
C CYS A 407 -5.32 -20.16 -1.57
N VAL A 408 -4.98 -21.10 -0.70
CA VAL A 408 -5.91 -21.68 0.28
C VAL A 408 -5.53 -21.18 1.65
N ARG A 409 -6.50 -20.75 2.44
CA ARG A 409 -6.28 -20.14 3.74
C ARG A 409 -7.16 -20.78 4.81
N LYS A 410 -6.55 -21.14 5.96
CA LYS A 410 -7.30 -21.55 7.15
C LYS A 410 -8.13 -20.38 7.68
N MET A 411 -9.33 -20.69 8.17
CA MET A 411 -10.17 -19.67 8.80
C MET A 411 -9.84 -19.51 10.29
N ALA A 412 -9.29 -20.55 10.92
CA ALA A 412 -8.74 -20.53 12.27
C ALA A 412 -7.28 -20.05 12.30
N ASN A 413 -6.84 -19.51 13.44
CA ASN A 413 -5.42 -19.36 13.74
C ASN A 413 -4.88 -20.70 14.25
N ASP A 414 -3.68 -21.10 13.82
CA ASP A 414 -3.02 -22.24 14.45
C ASP A 414 -2.66 -21.83 15.89
N SER A 415 -3.24 -22.53 16.87
CA SER A 415 -2.84 -22.42 18.27
C SER A 415 -1.33 -22.67 18.37
N PRO A 416 -0.57 -21.95 19.20
CA PRO A 416 0.85 -22.21 19.37
C PRO A 416 1.02 -23.53 20.12
N GLY A 417 1.09 -24.63 19.38
CA GLY A 417 1.31 -25.96 19.93
C GLY A 417 0.83 -27.06 18.99
N VAL A 418 1.78 -27.88 18.56
CA VAL A 418 1.67 -29.21 17.90
C VAL A 418 2.28 -29.22 16.49
N ILE A 419 3.61 -29.28 16.45
CA ILE A 419 4.38 -29.77 15.29
C ILE A 419 4.34 -31.29 15.38
N ILE A 420 3.57 -31.97 14.52
CA ILE A 420 3.70 -33.42 14.33
C ILE A 420 4.47 -33.66 13.04
N SER A 421 5.78 -33.85 13.20
CA SER A 421 6.67 -34.37 12.18
C SER A 421 6.37 -35.85 11.94
N LYS A 422 5.78 -36.23 10.80
CA LYS A 422 5.78 -37.64 10.37
C LYS A 422 6.98 -37.91 9.47
N LYS A 423 8.04 -38.46 10.08
CA LYS A 423 9.05 -39.31 9.45
C LYS A 423 8.36 -40.36 8.58
N ARG A 424 8.69 -40.46 7.29
CA ARG A 424 8.46 -41.70 6.52
C ARG A 424 9.71 -42.56 6.59
N SER A 425 9.47 -43.83 6.89
CA SER A 425 10.37 -44.97 6.91
C SER A 425 10.75 -45.40 5.48
N PHE A 426 12.01 -45.84 5.33
CA PHE A 426 12.58 -46.53 4.17
C PHE A 426 12.11 -47.99 4.10
N GLU A 427 12.08 -48.56 2.89
CA GLU A 427 12.55 -49.91 2.48
C GLU A 427 12.40 -50.04 0.92
N PRO A 428 13.11 -50.97 0.24
CA PRO A 428 13.92 -50.66 -0.96
C PRO A 428 13.48 -51.28 -2.31
N GLU A 429 14.12 -50.73 -3.36
CA GLU A 429 14.44 -51.22 -4.72
C GLU A 429 13.54 -52.22 -5.46
N GLU A 430 13.22 -51.87 -6.72
CA GLU A 430 13.58 -52.73 -7.86
C GLU A 430 13.79 -51.90 -9.14
N ALA A 431 14.84 -52.28 -9.88
CA ALA A 431 15.45 -51.54 -10.97
C ALA A 431 14.85 -51.87 -12.34
N LEU A 432 14.85 -50.89 -13.26
CA LEU A 432 15.01 -51.11 -14.70
C LEU A 432 15.67 -49.88 -15.35
N THR A 433 16.88 -50.15 -15.83
CA THR A 433 17.69 -49.49 -16.88
C THR A 433 16.83 -48.86 -18.00
N GLU A 434 17.16 -47.77 -18.69
CA GLU A 434 18.45 -47.31 -19.23
C GLU A 434 18.24 -45.93 -19.88
N SER A 435 19.13 -44.94 -19.65
CA SER A 435 19.57 -43.89 -20.61
C SER A 435 20.35 -42.79 -19.90
N LYS A 436 21.65 -43.01 -19.72
CA LYS A 436 22.64 -41.99 -19.31
C LYS A 436 23.33 -41.43 -20.54
N LYS A 437 23.35 -40.11 -20.70
CA LYS A 437 24.56 -39.26 -20.84
C LYS A 437 24.19 -37.85 -21.30
N LEU A 438 23.94 -36.95 -20.34
CA LEU A 438 24.23 -35.51 -20.46
C LEU A 438 23.98 -34.67 -19.18
N HIS A 439 23.94 -35.27 -17.98
CA HIS A 439 23.50 -34.55 -16.76
C HIS A 439 24.43 -34.64 -15.53
N THR A 440 25.67 -35.10 -15.68
CA THR A 440 26.51 -35.44 -14.51
C THR A 440 27.40 -34.31 -13.97
N ASP A 441 27.58 -33.19 -14.68
CA ASP A 441 28.46 -32.09 -14.19
C ASP A 441 27.70 -30.95 -13.51
N GLN A 442 26.36 -30.90 -13.60
CA GLN A 442 25.56 -29.81 -13.05
C GLN A 442 24.93 -30.14 -11.68
N GLU A 443 24.82 -31.42 -11.32
CA GLU A 443 24.31 -31.85 -10.01
C GLU A 443 25.38 -31.82 -8.90
N CYS A 444 26.65 -32.09 -9.20
CA CYS A 444 27.73 -32.03 -8.19
C CYS A 444 27.93 -30.62 -7.61
N ARG A 445 27.82 -29.56 -8.43
CA ARG A 445 27.99 -28.17 -7.96
C ARG A 445 26.84 -27.68 -7.07
N LYS A 446 25.61 -28.15 -7.31
CA LYS A 446 24.45 -27.77 -6.49
C LYS A 446 24.47 -28.41 -5.10
N VAL A 447 24.99 -29.63 -4.97
CA VAL A 447 25.04 -30.33 -3.68
C VAL A 447 26.08 -29.70 -2.73
N GLU A 448 27.20 -29.21 -3.26
CA GLU A 448 28.22 -28.49 -2.47
C GLU A 448 27.75 -27.08 -2.03
N GLU A 449 27.08 -26.33 -2.91
CA GLU A 449 26.49 -25.03 -2.54
C GLU A 449 25.38 -25.14 -1.49
N THR A 450 24.58 -26.22 -1.54
CA THR A 450 23.50 -26.44 -0.57
C THR A 450 24.06 -26.84 0.80
N ARG A 451 25.12 -27.67 0.85
CA ARG A 451 25.81 -28.00 2.12
C ARG A 451 26.47 -26.79 2.77
N ALA A 452 27.19 -25.99 1.98
CA ALA A 452 27.82 -24.76 2.48
C ALA A 452 26.79 -23.75 3.01
N CYS A 453 25.63 -23.61 2.35
CA CYS A 453 24.55 -22.74 2.82
C CYS A 453 23.89 -23.24 4.12
N THR A 454 23.83 -24.56 4.32
CA THR A 454 23.21 -25.18 5.51
C THR A 454 24.12 -25.05 6.73
N GLU A 455 25.42 -25.29 6.56
CA GLU A 455 26.43 -25.10 7.61
C GLU A 455 26.53 -23.62 8.03
N GLN A 456 26.46 -22.69 7.08
CA GLN A 456 26.45 -21.25 7.38
C GLN A 456 25.19 -20.80 8.13
N CYS A 457 24.02 -21.40 7.85
CA CYS A 457 22.80 -21.13 8.60
C CYS A 457 22.85 -21.69 10.03
N GLN A 458 23.45 -22.88 10.21
CA GLN A 458 23.58 -23.50 11.52
C GLN A 458 24.55 -22.72 12.43
N SER A 459 25.68 -22.27 11.89
CA SER A 459 26.61 -21.38 12.60
C SER A 459 25.95 -20.06 13.04
N ARG A 460 25.09 -19.47 12.19
CA ARG A 460 24.33 -18.26 12.56
C ARG A 460 23.29 -18.50 13.65
N LEU A 461 22.65 -19.66 13.67
CA LEU A 461 21.69 -20.04 14.71
C LEU A 461 22.38 -20.21 16.06
N GLU A 462 23.55 -20.85 16.08
CA GLU A 462 24.38 -21.00 17.29
C GLU A 462 24.85 -19.64 17.82
N GLU A 463 25.22 -18.71 16.93
CA GLU A 463 25.59 -17.35 17.30
C GLU A 463 24.43 -16.54 17.87
N ILE A 464 23.22 -16.68 17.31
CA ILE A 464 22.00 -16.05 17.85
C ILE A 464 21.71 -16.58 19.26
N GLU A 465 21.83 -17.89 19.48
CA GLU A 465 21.55 -18.48 20.78
C GLU A 465 22.59 -18.06 21.82
N ARG A 466 23.87 -17.95 21.42
CA ARG A 466 24.94 -17.38 22.26
C ARG A 466 24.63 -15.93 22.64
N LEU A 467 24.22 -15.09 21.68
CA LEU A 467 23.89 -13.69 21.94
C LEU A 467 22.67 -13.53 22.86
N LYS A 468 21.67 -14.40 22.75
CA LYS A 468 20.52 -14.42 23.68
C LYS A 468 20.94 -14.75 25.11
N GLN A 469 21.85 -15.72 25.28
CA GLN A 469 22.39 -16.05 26.60
C GLN A 469 23.19 -14.89 27.19
N GLU A 470 23.99 -14.19 26.37
CA GLU A 470 24.75 -13.01 26.80
C GLU A 470 23.83 -11.84 27.19
N LEU A 471 22.76 -11.60 26.43
CA LEU A 471 21.72 -10.62 26.78
C LEU A 471 21.03 -10.96 28.11
N SER A 472 20.63 -12.21 28.31
CA SER A 472 20.03 -12.67 29.57
C SER A 472 20.98 -12.51 30.76
N GLN A 473 22.29 -12.66 30.55
CA GLN A 473 23.28 -12.42 31.60
C GLN A 473 23.42 -10.93 31.90
N ARG A 474 23.47 -10.06 30.89
CA ARG A 474 23.49 -8.60 31.07
C ARG A 474 22.25 -8.07 31.77
N ASP A 475 21.07 -8.60 31.46
CA ASP A 475 19.82 -8.21 32.14
C ASP A 475 19.86 -8.56 33.64
N ARG A 476 20.45 -9.70 34.00
CA ARG A 476 20.67 -10.08 35.40
C ARG A 476 21.65 -9.15 36.10
N GLU A 477 22.71 -8.73 35.42
CA GLU A 477 23.67 -7.75 35.93
C GLU A 477 23.02 -6.37 36.14
N ILE A 478 22.25 -5.89 35.17
CA ILE A 478 21.49 -4.63 35.27
C ILE A 478 20.50 -4.71 36.44
N SER A 479 19.80 -5.82 36.61
CA SER A 479 18.90 -6.02 37.76
C SER A 479 19.65 -5.96 39.09
N SER A 480 20.86 -6.55 39.17
CA SER A 480 21.71 -6.49 40.35
C SER A 480 22.18 -5.06 40.65
N LEU A 481 22.67 -4.34 39.62
CA LEU A 481 23.08 -2.94 39.74
C LEU A 481 21.94 -2.05 40.18
N ASN A 482 20.73 -2.24 39.64
CA ASN A 482 19.54 -1.49 40.06
C ASN A 482 19.21 -1.75 41.54
N LYS A 483 19.35 -2.97 42.04
CA LYS A 483 19.17 -3.27 43.47
C LYS A 483 20.21 -2.55 44.34
N ILE A 484 21.46 -2.46 43.88
CA ILE A 484 22.53 -1.73 44.58
C ILE A 484 22.23 -0.23 44.58
N ILE A 485 21.82 0.34 43.45
CA ILE A 485 21.44 1.75 43.34
C ILE A 485 20.30 2.05 44.32
N VAL A 486 19.22 1.27 44.31
CA VAL A 486 18.08 1.44 45.24
C VAL A 486 18.53 1.37 46.71
N ALA A 487 19.45 0.47 47.05
CA ALA A 487 19.99 0.35 48.40
C ALA A 487 20.84 1.57 48.80
N LEU A 488 21.62 2.13 47.87
CA LEU A 488 22.42 3.33 48.09
C LEU A 488 21.56 4.58 48.21
N THR A 489 20.52 4.73 47.38
CA THR A 489 19.56 5.85 47.46
C THR A 489 18.85 5.85 48.82
N ARG A 490 18.42 4.68 49.32
CA ARG A 490 17.84 4.54 50.68
C ARG A 490 18.81 4.90 51.80
N LYS A 491 20.12 4.66 51.61
CA LYS A 491 21.16 4.94 52.63
C LYS A 491 21.59 6.42 52.65
N GLN A 492 21.35 7.15 51.56
CA GLN A 492 21.65 8.59 51.43
C GLN A 492 20.47 9.52 51.74
N GLY A 493 19.29 8.96 52.08
CA GLY A 493 18.13 9.76 52.51
C GLY A 493 17.51 10.62 51.41
N LEU A 494 17.59 10.19 50.15
CA LEU A 494 16.88 10.76 49.01
C LEU A 494 15.59 9.98 48.71
#